data_AF-A0AAW9Q1U2-F1
#
_entry.id   AF-A0AAW9Q1U2-F1
#
_cell.length_a   1.000
_cell.length_b   1.000
_cell.length_c   1.000
_cell.angle_alpha   90.00
_cell.angle_beta   90.00
_cell.angle_gamma   90.00
#
_symmetry.space_group_name_H-M   'P 1'
#
loop_
_entity.id
_entity.type
_entity.pdbx_description
1 polymer ?
#
loop_
_entity_poly.entity_id
_entity_poly.type
_entity_poly.pdbx_seq_one_letter_code
_entity_poly.pdbx_strand_id
1 'polypeptide(L)'
;MASLMQMFAEARQKRLEERAEFIAEFQQEQQARAQQLQAQFAALADELAQARQDRLELEQFRQEMAAESQEERFLEYQVRSSEIQSHLSEIRQTRLISAKNHRVQRFQEVSTRASKTRSQLSQIQRSRLMSATAKAAARLNQVADRADAIRSHLTQLTTIRTTTAAQASQARHREVQLRTATTRLQMRQAQLHRTQQAIQDQEQRSEQFAQFAADVQGQIQQTSGDRFVMAETLNQKLSDFHTELKQSVWGGLNDAVGAVTEVQKEATPSIPEVPVVPTPMANVASNINANRRKASRPKPKSFAKKVIETPPVAVPPKPIENAPAKMPDVVTKVNEVLPDVPVKSVNKVEQFIHDYVANLADGKTLLQVISDRDTVRDLLAQGANQLKVDPSDILNALLQMAEGIASNA
;
A
#
# COMPACT_ATOMS: atom_id res chain seq x y z
N MET A 1 25.04 -60.02 -187.05
CA MET A 1 24.01 -59.57 -186.08
C MET A 1 23.97 -60.39 -184.79
N ALA A 2 24.10 -61.73 -184.80
CA ALA A 2 23.98 -62.57 -183.60
C ALA A 2 24.85 -62.11 -182.40
N SER A 3 26.14 -61.84 -182.61
CA SER A 3 27.09 -61.41 -181.56
C SER A 3 26.67 -60.13 -180.80
N LEU A 4 25.92 -59.23 -181.44
CA LEU A 4 25.54 -57.95 -180.83
C LEU A 4 24.31 -58.10 -179.92
N MET A 5 23.40 -59.04 -180.22
CA MET A 5 22.34 -59.42 -179.30
C MET A 5 22.87 -60.18 -178.08
N GLN A 6 23.93 -60.98 -178.25
CA GLN A 6 24.58 -61.66 -177.14
C GLN A 6 25.18 -60.65 -176.13
N MET A 7 25.93 -59.64 -176.59
CA MET A 7 26.44 -58.61 -175.68
C MET A 7 25.34 -57.80 -174.98
N PHE A 8 24.18 -57.58 -175.61
CA PHE A 8 23.03 -56.95 -174.93
C PHE A 8 22.35 -57.89 -173.92
N ALA A 9 22.34 -59.21 -174.15
CA ALA A 9 21.85 -60.18 -173.18
C ALA A 9 22.78 -60.26 -171.96
N GLU A 10 24.09 -60.37 -172.18
CA GLU A 10 25.11 -60.38 -171.12
C GLU A 10 25.12 -59.07 -170.32
N ALA A 11 25.04 -57.90 -170.98
CA ALA A 11 24.95 -56.60 -170.31
C ALA A 11 23.60 -56.33 -169.62
N ARG A 12 22.58 -57.16 -169.89
CA ARG A 12 21.30 -57.17 -169.16
C ARG A 12 21.35 -58.15 -167.99
N GLN A 13 22.00 -59.29 -168.12
CA GLN A 13 22.25 -60.23 -167.02
C GLN A 13 23.12 -59.56 -165.94
N LYS A 14 24.25 -58.95 -166.31
CA LYS A 14 25.07 -58.17 -165.36
C LYS A 14 24.30 -57.09 -164.60
N ARG A 15 23.42 -56.33 -165.28
CA ARG A 15 22.57 -55.33 -164.61
C ARG A 15 21.43 -55.92 -163.77
N LEU A 16 21.09 -57.20 -163.93
CA LEU A 16 20.18 -57.91 -163.04
C LEU A 16 20.94 -58.52 -161.86
N GLU A 17 22.18 -58.98 -162.07
CA GLU A 17 23.12 -59.43 -161.05
C GLU A 17 23.49 -58.26 -160.13
N GLU A 18 24.01 -57.14 -160.65
CA GLU A 18 24.29 -55.89 -159.90
C GLU A 18 23.08 -55.38 -159.11
N ARG A 19 21.86 -55.55 -159.64
CA ARG A 19 20.61 -55.19 -158.93
C ARG A 19 20.23 -56.20 -157.84
N ALA A 20 20.45 -57.48 -158.08
CA ALA A 20 20.22 -58.52 -157.07
C ALA A 20 21.24 -58.41 -155.93
N GLU A 21 22.51 -58.13 -156.25
CA GLU A 21 23.58 -57.80 -155.32
C GLU A 21 23.23 -56.55 -154.51
N PHE A 22 22.87 -55.42 -155.15
CA PHE A 22 22.45 -54.22 -154.43
C PHE A 22 21.22 -54.43 -153.54
N ILE A 23 20.23 -55.22 -153.98
CA ILE A 23 19.07 -55.56 -153.14
C ILE A 23 19.49 -56.48 -151.97
N ALA A 24 20.41 -57.42 -152.18
CA ALA A 24 20.94 -58.27 -151.13
C ALA A 24 21.77 -57.49 -150.10
N GLU A 25 22.65 -56.59 -150.56
CA GLU A 25 23.41 -55.65 -149.70
C GLU A 25 22.47 -54.75 -148.91
N PHE A 26 21.46 -54.15 -149.55
CA PHE A 26 20.47 -53.32 -148.86
C PHE A 26 19.63 -54.12 -147.85
N GLN A 27 19.28 -55.37 -148.15
CA GLN A 27 18.62 -56.26 -147.19
C GLN A 27 19.53 -56.65 -146.02
N GLN A 28 20.82 -56.89 -146.28
CA GLN A 28 21.81 -57.13 -145.23
C GLN A 28 22.04 -55.89 -144.35
N GLU A 29 22.11 -54.69 -144.93
CA GLU A 29 22.22 -53.44 -144.19
C GLU A 29 20.98 -53.19 -143.31
N GLN A 30 19.77 -53.40 -143.85
CA GLN A 30 18.51 -53.34 -143.10
C GLN A 30 18.50 -54.34 -141.93
N GLN A 31 18.94 -55.58 -142.16
CA GLN A 31 19.04 -56.60 -141.10
C GLN A 31 20.09 -56.24 -140.04
N ALA A 32 21.27 -55.79 -140.45
CA ALA A 32 22.33 -55.35 -139.54
C ALA A 32 21.87 -54.16 -138.70
N ARG A 33 21.18 -53.18 -139.29
CA ARG A 33 20.60 -52.03 -138.59
C ARG A 33 19.48 -52.44 -137.63
N ALA A 34 18.63 -53.40 -138.02
CA ALA A 34 17.60 -53.96 -137.13
C ALA A 34 18.23 -54.69 -135.92
N GLN A 35 19.30 -55.47 -136.14
CA GLN A 35 20.06 -56.13 -135.07
C GLN A 35 20.75 -55.10 -134.14
N GLN A 36 21.35 -54.04 -134.70
CA GLN A 36 21.94 -52.95 -133.90
C GLN A 36 20.90 -52.24 -133.03
N LEU A 37 19.72 -51.92 -133.58
CA LEU A 37 18.63 -51.34 -132.81
C LEU A 37 18.13 -52.31 -131.73
N GLN A 38 17.98 -53.60 -132.04
CA GLN A 38 17.59 -54.62 -131.06
C GLN A 38 18.62 -54.75 -129.93
N ALA A 39 19.93 -54.69 -130.24
CA ALA A 39 20.99 -54.70 -129.25
C ALA A 39 20.99 -53.42 -128.38
N GLN A 40 20.73 -52.25 -128.97
CA GLN A 40 20.56 -51.00 -128.23
C GLN A 40 19.34 -51.04 -127.29
N PHE A 41 18.21 -51.59 -127.74
CA PHE A 41 17.04 -51.79 -126.88
C PHE A 41 17.28 -52.80 -125.76
N ALA A 42 18.06 -53.86 -126.01
CA ALA A 42 18.45 -54.82 -124.98
C ALA A 42 19.36 -54.17 -123.92
N ALA A 43 20.41 -53.46 -124.33
CA ALA A 43 21.30 -52.74 -123.42
C ALA A 43 20.54 -51.70 -122.57
N LEU A 44 19.64 -50.93 -123.18
CA LEU A 44 18.80 -49.96 -122.46
C LEU A 44 17.81 -50.66 -121.51
N ALA A 45 17.29 -51.85 -121.86
CA ALA A 45 16.45 -52.63 -120.97
C ALA A 45 17.23 -53.16 -119.75
N ASP A 46 18.49 -53.58 -119.93
CA ASP A 46 19.38 -54.01 -118.86
C ASP A 46 19.77 -52.84 -117.95
N GLU A 47 20.12 -51.66 -118.51
CA GLU A 47 20.35 -50.43 -117.76
C GLU A 47 19.12 -50.00 -116.93
N LEU A 48 17.91 -50.09 -117.51
CA LEU A 48 16.66 -49.81 -116.80
C LEU A 48 16.35 -50.87 -115.73
N ALA A 49 16.78 -52.12 -115.89
CA ALA A 49 16.65 -53.16 -114.88
C ALA A 49 17.60 -52.90 -113.70
N GLN A 50 18.86 -52.56 -113.97
CA GLN A 50 19.85 -52.16 -112.96
C GLN A 50 19.37 -50.92 -112.18
N ALA A 51 18.97 -49.84 -112.87
CA ALA A 51 18.48 -48.63 -112.22
C ALA A 51 17.21 -48.85 -111.37
N ARG A 52 16.40 -49.87 -111.68
CA ARG A 52 15.27 -50.30 -110.83
C ARG A 52 15.75 -51.06 -109.60
N GLN A 53 16.74 -51.94 -109.74
CA GLN A 53 17.33 -52.67 -108.62
C GLN A 53 18.05 -51.72 -107.65
N ASP A 54 18.94 -50.85 -108.15
CA ASP A 54 19.65 -49.83 -107.34
C ASP A 54 18.67 -48.97 -106.53
N ARG A 55 17.53 -48.61 -107.14
CA ARG A 55 16.47 -47.86 -106.47
C ARG A 55 15.80 -48.66 -105.36
N LEU A 56 15.52 -49.95 -105.58
CA LEU A 56 14.94 -50.82 -104.55
C LEU A 56 15.91 -51.02 -103.38
N GLU A 57 17.19 -51.24 -103.65
CA GLU A 57 18.24 -51.35 -102.63
C GLU A 57 18.38 -50.05 -101.83
N LEU A 58 18.33 -48.88 -102.50
CA LEU A 58 18.33 -47.57 -101.82
C LEU A 58 17.05 -47.34 -100.98
N GLU A 59 15.88 -47.78 -101.46
CA GLU A 59 14.63 -47.70 -100.71
C GLU A 59 14.61 -48.64 -99.50
N GLN A 60 15.20 -49.84 -99.60
CA GLN A 60 15.42 -50.78 -98.48
C GLN A 60 16.38 -50.19 -97.45
N PHE A 61 17.56 -49.73 -97.85
CA PHE A 61 18.55 -49.11 -96.95
C PHE A 61 17.96 -47.88 -96.21
N ARG A 62 17.12 -47.08 -96.88
CA ARG A 62 16.40 -45.97 -96.23
C ARG A 62 15.37 -46.43 -95.19
N GLN A 63 14.73 -47.58 -95.41
CA GLN A 63 13.79 -48.17 -94.45
C GLN A 63 14.54 -48.75 -93.24
N GLU A 64 15.67 -49.42 -93.46
CA GLU A 64 16.55 -49.95 -92.40
C GLU A 64 17.07 -48.81 -91.50
N MET A 65 17.71 -47.79 -92.09
CA MET A 65 18.16 -46.59 -91.35
C MET A 65 17.02 -45.88 -90.59
N ALA A 66 15.79 -45.88 -91.14
CA ALA A 66 14.63 -45.30 -90.49
C ALA A 66 14.08 -46.17 -89.34
N ALA A 67 14.25 -47.49 -89.41
CA ALA A 67 13.91 -48.44 -88.35
C ALA A 67 14.94 -48.39 -87.20
N GLU A 68 16.24 -48.43 -87.52
CA GLU A 68 17.33 -48.27 -86.55
C GLU A 68 17.17 -46.95 -85.77
N SER A 69 16.93 -45.83 -86.47
CA SER A 69 16.67 -44.53 -85.84
C SER A 69 15.42 -44.52 -84.94
N GLN A 70 14.43 -45.39 -85.18
CA GLN A 70 13.27 -45.53 -84.29
C GLN A 70 13.59 -46.38 -83.06
N GLU A 71 14.39 -47.44 -83.22
CA GLU A 71 14.86 -48.29 -82.14
C GLU A 71 15.78 -47.52 -81.18
N GLU A 72 16.75 -46.75 -81.71
CA GLU A 72 17.61 -45.85 -80.92
C GLU A 72 16.79 -44.88 -80.07
N ARG A 73 15.77 -44.23 -80.68
CA ARG A 73 14.87 -43.32 -79.96
C ARG A 73 14.05 -44.05 -78.89
N PHE A 74 13.57 -45.27 -79.16
CA PHE A 74 12.86 -46.06 -78.17
C PHE A 74 13.76 -46.42 -76.97
N LEU A 75 15.00 -46.83 -77.24
CA LEU A 75 16.00 -47.10 -76.20
C LEU A 75 16.35 -45.83 -75.41
N GLU A 76 16.52 -44.67 -76.05
CA GLU A 76 16.73 -43.39 -75.36
C GLU A 76 15.55 -43.06 -74.43
N TYR A 77 14.30 -43.20 -74.92
CA TYR A 77 13.11 -43.00 -74.09
C TYR A 77 13.05 -43.98 -72.91
N GLN A 78 13.42 -45.24 -73.13
CA GLN A 78 13.45 -46.25 -72.07
C GLN A 78 14.49 -45.91 -71.00
N VAL A 79 15.73 -45.61 -71.39
CA VAL A 79 16.82 -45.19 -70.49
C VAL A 79 16.39 -43.96 -69.71
N ARG A 80 15.97 -42.89 -70.39
CA ARG A 80 15.53 -41.63 -69.78
C ARG A 80 14.34 -41.82 -68.84
N SER A 81 13.40 -42.72 -69.16
CA SER A 81 12.29 -43.04 -68.26
C SER A 81 12.77 -43.72 -66.97
N SER A 82 13.78 -44.59 -67.06
CA SER A 82 14.37 -45.26 -65.90
C SER A 82 15.19 -44.31 -65.02
N GLU A 83 15.90 -43.36 -65.62
CA GLU A 83 16.61 -42.27 -64.92
C GLU A 83 15.63 -41.33 -64.21
N ILE A 84 14.53 -40.94 -64.86
CA ILE A 84 13.48 -40.13 -64.23
C ILE A 84 12.86 -40.88 -63.05
N GLN A 85 12.59 -42.18 -63.19
CA GLN A 85 12.06 -43.00 -62.09
C GLN A 85 13.05 -43.12 -60.92
N SER A 86 14.34 -43.36 -61.19
CA SER A 86 15.36 -43.48 -60.14
C SER A 86 15.53 -42.15 -59.39
N HIS A 87 15.66 -41.03 -60.12
CA HIS A 87 15.75 -39.68 -59.55
C HIS A 87 14.50 -39.28 -58.73
N LEU A 88 13.29 -39.61 -59.21
CA LEU A 88 12.06 -39.40 -58.42
C LEU A 88 12.03 -40.27 -57.16
N SER A 89 12.57 -41.49 -57.22
CA SER A 89 12.69 -42.36 -56.04
C SER A 89 13.67 -41.79 -55.01
N GLU A 90 14.80 -41.22 -55.46
CA GLU A 90 15.81 -40.57 -54.62
C GLU A 90 15.25 -39.29 -53.97
N ILE A 91 14.56 -38.43 -54.73
CA ILE A 91 13.84 -37.27 -54.20
C ILE A 91 12.81 -37.70 -53.14
N ARG A 92 12.11 -38.81 -53.35
CA ARG A 92 11.16 -39.33 -52.36
C ARG A 92 11.86 -39.81 -51.09
N GLN A 93 12.97 -40.54 -51.21
CA GLN A 93 13.73 -41.02 -50.06
C GLN A 93 14.37 -39.88 -49.26
N THR A 94 15.04 -38.94 -49.93
CA THR A 94 15.65 -37.76 -49.30
C THR A 94 14.61 -36.89 -48.57
N ARG A 95 13.43 -36.67 -49.16
CA ARG A 95 12.30 -36.00 -48.49
C ARG A 95 11.82 -36.76 -47.25
N LEU A 96 11.72 -38.08 -47.30
CA LEU A 96 11.34 -38.91 -46.13
C LEU A 96 12.39 -38.86 -45.02
N ILE A 97 13.68 -38.88 -45.36
CA ILE A 97 14.79 -38.76 -44.40
C ILE A 97 14.79 -37.36 -43.77
N SER A 98 14.69 -36.30 -44.57
CA SER A 98 14.58 -34.92 -44.10
C SER A 98 13.37 -34.73 -43.17
N ALA A 99 12.20 -35.25 -43.54
CA ALA A 99 10.99 -35.18 -42.70
C ALA A 99 11.16 -35.91 -41.36
N LYS A 100 11.81 -37.09 -41.35
CA LYS A 100 12.16 -37.80 -40.10
C LYS A 100 13.12 -36.97 -39.24
N ASN A 101 14.16 -36.41 -39.82
CA ASN A 101 15.16 -35.60 -39.11
C ASN A 101 14.53 -34.32 -38.53
N HIS A 102 13.72 -33.59 -39.30
CA HIS A 102 12.98 -32.43 -38.83
C HIS A 102 12.00 -32.78 -37.68
N ARG A 103 11.35 -33.95 -37.73
CA ARG A 103 10.49 -34.43 -36.62
C ARG A 103 11.29 -34.65 -35.34
N VAL A 104 12.48 -35.26 -35.43
CA VAL A 104 13.36 -35.50 -34.27
C VAL A 104 13.89 -34.18 -33.71
N GLN A 105 14.37 -33.28 -34.56
CA GLN A 105 14.85 -31.94 -34.16
C GLN A 105 13.74 -31.14 -33.45
N ARG A 106 12.55 -31.04 -34.04
CA ARG A 106 11.40 -30.36 -33.40
C ARG A 106 11.02 -30.98 -32.06
N PHE A 107 11.07 -32.30 -31.93
CA PHE A 107 10.81 -32.96 -30.64
C PHE A 107 11.89 -32.60 -29.59
N GLN A 108 13.17 -32.58 -29.97
CA GLN A 108 14.26 -32.17 -29.08
C GLN A 108 14.16 -30.69 -28.68
N GLU A 109 13.81 -29.80 -29.62
CA GLU A 109 13.54 -28.39 -29.33
C GLU A 109 12.38 -28.21 -28.35
N VAL A 110 11.25 -28.90 -28.57
CA VAL A 110 10.09 -28.82 -27.66
C VAL A 110 10.45 -29.38 -26.29
N SER A 111 11.19 -30.49 -26.22
CA SER A 111 11.65 -31.10 -24.97
C SER A 111 12.60 -30.19 -24.18
N THR A 112 13.58 -29.57 -24.85
CA THR A 112 14.55 -28.63 -24.24
C THR A 112 13.89 -27.31 -23.81
N ARG A 113 12.95 -26.79 -24.61
CA ARG A 113 12.12 -25.63 -24.20
C ARG A 113 11.28 -25.99 -22.97
N ALA A 114 10.64 -27.16 -22.94
CA ALA A 114 9.82 -27.62 -21.82
C ALA A 114 10.64 -27.86 -20.54
N SER A 115 11.85 -28.41 -20.63
CA SER A 115 12.73 -28.58 -19.46
C SER A 115 13.24 -27.23 -18.93
N LYS A 116 13.61 -26.30 -19.82
CA LYS A 116 14.02 -24.93 -19.47
C LYS A 116 12.87 -24.14 -18.81
N THR A 117 11.64 -24.23 -19.32
CA THR A 117 10.50 -23.57 -18.68
C THR A 117 10.17 -24.18 -17.32
N ARG A 118 10.27 -25.52 -17.18
CA ARG A 118 10.07 -26.20 -15.88
C ARG A 118 11.12 -25.78 -14.84
N SER A 119 12.40 -25.67 -15.21
CA SER A 119 13.46 -25.23 -14.29
C SER A 119 13.35 -23.74 -13.94
N GLN A 120 12.96 -22.89 -14.89
CA GLN A 120 12.64 -21.48 -14.61
C GLN A 120 11.45 -21.35 -13.65
N LEU A 121 10.38 -22.12 -13.84
CA LEU A 121 9.22 -22.11 -12.94
C LEU A 121 9.58 -22.58 -11.52
N SER A 122 10.38 -23.65 -11.38
CA SER A 122 10.82 -24.10 -10.05
C SER A 122 11.77 -23.11 -9.38
N GLN A 123 12.64 -22.44 -10.13
CA GLN A 123 13.48 -21.34 -9.63
C GLN A 123 12.63 -20.15 -9.16
N ILE A 124 11.60 -19.75 -9.92
CA ILE A 124 10.65 -18.70 -9.54
C ILE A 124 9.85 -19.09 -8.29
N GLN A 125 9.39 -20.33 -8.18
CA GLN A 125 8.71 -20.83 -6.97
C GLN A 125 9.63 -20.77 -5.75
N ARG A 126 10.88 -21.24 -5.89
CA ARG A 126 11.89 -21.20 -4.82
C ARG A 126 12.21 -19.77 -4.39
N SER A 127 12.37 -18.84 -5.34
CA SER A 127 12.64 -17.43 -5.01
C SER A 127 11.44 -16.73 -4.35
N ARG A 128 10.21 -17.04 -4.79
CA ARG A 128 8.98 -16.55 -4.14
C ARG A 128 8.85 -17.06 -2.71
N LEU A 129 9.12 -18.35 -2.46
CA LEU A 129 9.11 -18.92 -1.11
C LEU A 129 10.16 -18.26 -0.21
N MET A 130 11.41 -18.10 -0.68
CA MET A 130 12.47 -17.42 0.09
C MET A 130 12.16 -15.95 0.35
N SER A 131 11.54 -15.24 -0.61
CA SER A 131 11.08 -13.86 -0.39
C SER A 131 9.93 -13.79 0.61
N ALA A 132 9.01 -14.75 0.58
CA ALA A 132 7.89 -14.82 1.52
C ALA A 132 8.35 -15.13 2.95
N THR A 133 9.27 -16.08 3.14
CA THR A 133 9.84 -16.39 4.48
C THR A 133 10.66 -15.22 5.02
N ALA A 134 11.50 -14.57 4.18
CA ALA A 134 12.23 -13.37 4.58
C ALA A 134 11.29 -12.21 4.97
N LYS A 135 10.21 -11.98 4.22
CA LYS A 135 9.18 -10.98 4.56
C LYS A 135 8.42 -11.33 5.84
N ALA A 136 8.17 -12.61 6.11
CA ALA A 136 7.54 -13.06 7.36
C ALA A 136 8.47 -12.83 8.56
N ALA A 137 9.75 -13.19 8.45
CA ALA A 137 10.76 -12.92 9.48
C ALA A 137 10.92 -11.41 9.74
N ALA A 138 10.99 -10.59 8.70
CA ALA A 138 11.07 -9.13 8.84
C ALA A 138 9.84 -8.55 9.56
N ARG A 139 8.62 -9.07 9.32
CA ARG A 139 7.41 -8.67 10.07
C ARG A 139 7.46 -9.10 11.53
N LEU A 140 7.97 -10.30 11.84
CA LEU A 140 8.14 -10.75 13.23
C LEU A 140 9.13 -9.85 13.98
N ASN A 141 10.26 -9.50 13.35
CA ASN A 141 11.23 -8.57 13.93
C ASN A 141 10.58 -7.20 14.18
N GLN A 142 9.87 -6.63 13.20
CA GLN A 142 9.15 -5.35 13.39
C GLN A 142 8.09 -5.40 14.51
N VAL A 143 7.47 -6.56 14.76
CA VAL A 143 6.55 -6.74 15.89
C VAL A 143 7.30 -6.82 17.22
N ALA A 144 8.46 -7.49 17.26
CA ALA A 144 9.34 -7.52 18.43
C ALA A 144 9.87 -6.12 18.78
N ASP A 145 10.44 -5.39 17.81
CA ASP A 145 10.93 -4.02 17.97
C ASP A 145 9.85 -3.08 18.52
N ARG A 146 8.61 -3.19 17.99
CA ARG A 146 7.45 -2.44 18.49
C ARG A 146 7.06 -2.84 19.92
N ALA A 147 7.11 -4.14 20.25
CA ALA A 147 6.81 -4.60 21.59
C ALA A 147 7.85 -4.06 22.60
N ASP A 148 9.13 -4.02 22.23
CA ASP A 148 10.20 -3.47 23.07
C ASP A 148 10.13 -1.95 23.20
N ALA A 149 9.77 -1.22 22.14
CA ALA A 149 9.47 0.21 22.21
C ALA A 149 8.25 0.51 23.11
N ILE A 150 7.20 -0.32 23.08
CA ILE A 150 6.05 -0.18 23.99
C ILE A 150 6.46 -0.49 25.44
N ARG A 151 7.28 -1.53 25.67
CA ARG A 151 7.82 -1.85 27.01
C ARG A 151 8.65 -0.70 27.58
N SER A 152 9.55 -0.12 26.79
CA SER A 152 10.40 1.00 27.24
C SER A 152 9.60 2.28 27.48
N HIS A 153 8.58 2.58 26.66
CA HIS A 153 7.67 3.69 26.92
C HIS A 153 6.83 3.47 28.19
N LEU A 154 6.37 2.24 28.45
CA LEU A 154 5.67 1.91 29.69
C LEU A 154 6.57 2.04 30.93
N THR A 155 7.85 1.66 30.87
CA THR A 155 8.77 1.86 31.99
C THR A 155 9.12 3.33 32.20
N GLN A 156 9.24 4.13 31.14
CA GLN A 156 9.35 5.60 31.26
C GLN A 156 8.11 6.22 31.90
N LEU A 157 6.90 5.80 31.51
CA LEU A 157 5.67 6.29 32.14
C LEU A 157 5.54 5.89 33.61
N THR A 158 6.02 4.70 34.02
CA THR A 158 6.01 4.32 35.43
C THR A 158 7.04 5.08 36.25
N THR A 159 8.26 5.32 35.73
CA THR A 159 9.26 6.14 36.43
C THR A 159 8.84 7.60 36.55
N ILE A 160 8.25 8.20 35.50
CA ILE A 160 7.67 9.56 35.56
C ILE A 160 6.57 9.63 36.62
N ARG A 161 5.66 8.65 36.67
CA ARG A 161 4.57 8.62 37.67
C ARG A 161 5.09 8.48 39.10
N THR A 162 6.08 7.62 39.36
CA THR A 162 6.62 7.43 40.72
C THR A 162 7.47 8.61 41.18
N THR A 163 8.29 9.19 40.30
CA THR A 163 9.08 10.41 40.61
C THR A 163 8.17 11.61 40.87
N THR A 164 7.15 11.84 40.03
CA THR A 164 6.16 12.92 40.23
C THR A 164 5.38 12.72 41.53
N ALA A 165 4.97 11.48 41.84
CA ALA A 165 4.28 11.17 43.11
C ALA A 165 5.18 11.40 44.34
N ALA A 166 6.47 11.09 44.24
CA ALA A 166 7.46 11.34 45.30
C ALA A 166 7.74 12.86 45.48
N GLN A 167 7.86 13.63 44.40
CA GLN A 167 7.96 15.08 44.47
C GLN A 167 6.70 15.70 45.10
N ALA A 168 5.51 15.24 44.71
CA ALA A 168 4.24 15.71 45.26
C ALA A 168 4.01 15.30 46.74
N SER A 169 4.63 14.22 47.23
CA SER A 169 4.59 13.88 48.66
C SER A 169 5.58 14.72 49.47
N GLN A 170 6.79 14.96 48.95
CA GLN A 170 7.77 15.87 49.55
C GLN A 170 7.25 17.32 49.63
N ALA A 171 6.62 17.82 48.57
CA ALA A 171 6.01 19.16 48.54
C ALA A 171 4.94 19.31 49.62
N ARG A 172 4.00 18.36 49.71
CA ARG A 172 2.97 18.34 50.77
C ARG A 172 3.56 18.24 52.17
N HIS A 173 4.66 17.49 52.36
CA HIS A 173 5.31 17.42 53.67
C HIS A 173 5.96 18.76 54.06
N ARG A 174 6.64 19.45 53.13
CA ARG A 174 7.17 20.81 53.35
C ARG A 174 6.06 21.81 53.66
N GLU A 175 4.94 21.74 52.94
CA GLU A 175 3.78 22.59 53.20
C GLU A 175 3.20 22.37 54.61
N VAL A 176 3.07 21.11 55.05
CA VAL A 176 2.63 20.78 56.42
C VAL A 176 3.63 21.29 57.47
N GLN A 177 4.94 21.23 57.21
CA GLN A 177 5.95 21.82 58.09
C GLN A 177 5.81 23.35 58.19
N LEU A 178 5.58 24.05 57.07
CA LEU A 178 5.35 25.50 57.06
C LEU A 178 4.03 25.90 57.74
N ARG A 179 2.94 25.17 57.50
CA ARG A 179 1.64 25.36 58.17
C ARG A 179 1.77 25.12 59.68
N THR A 180 2.44 24.06 60.12
CA THR A 180 2.64 23.79 61.56
C THR A 180 3.57 24.80 62.23
N ALA A 181 4.59 25.31 61.54
CA ALA A 181 5.45 26.40 62.04
C ALA A 181 4.67 27.72 62.20
N THR A 182 3.85 28.09 61.21
CA THR A 182 3.02 29.30 61.27
C THR A 182 1.93 29.21 62.34
N THR A 183 1.23 28.08 62.49
CA THR A 183 0.29 27.86 63.60
C THR A 183 0.97 27.93 64.97
N ARG A 184 2.19 27.37 65.14
CA ARG A 184 2.97 27.50 66.38
C ARG A 184 3.29 28.97 66.71
N LEU A 185 3.63 29.77 65.69
CA LEU A 185 3.91 31.19 65.87
C LEU A 185 2.64 31.97 66.26
N GLN A 186 1.50 31.70 65.60
CA GLN A 186 0.20 32.28 65.96
C GLN A 186 -0.22 31.92 67.39
N MET A 187 -0.06 30.65 67.81
CA MET A 187 -0.33 30.22 69.19
C MET A 187 0.54 30.97 70.21
N ARG A 188 1.83 31.20 69.89
CA ARG A 188 2.74 31.98 70.75
C ARG A 188 2.33 33.45 70.82
N GLN A 189 1.92 34.06 69.71
CA GLN A 189 1.41 35.44 69.69
C GLN A 189 0.11 35.57 70.49
N ALA A 190 -0.84 34.65 70.32
CA ALA A 190 -2.09 34.61 71.09
C ALA A 190 -1.83 34.42 72.60
N GLN A 191 -0.82 33.62 72.97
CA GLN A 191 -0.40 33.47 74.36
C GLN A 191 0.18 34.78 74.92
N LEU A 192 1.06 35.46 74.17
CA LEU A 192 1.61 36.76 74.57
C LEU A 192 0.52 37.83 74.75
N HIS A 193 -0.43 37.91 73.81
CA HIS A 193 -1.59 38.80 73.91
C HIS A 193 -2.42 38.51 75.17
N ARG A 194 -2.71 37.24 75.46
CA ARG A 194 -3.44 36.85 76.69
C ARG A 194 -2.67 37.25 77.95
N THR A 195 -1.35 37.12 77.98
CA THR A 195 -0.55 37.56 79.13
C THR A 195 -0.52 39.08 79.27
N GLN A 196 -0.45 39.84 78.17
CA GLN A 196 -0.53 41.30 78.21
C GLN A 196 -1.90 41.80 78.68
N GLN A 197 -2.98 41.20 78.16
CA GLN A 197 -4.33 41.50 78.62
C GLN A 197 -4.52 41.16 80.11
N ALA A 198 -4.01 40.02 80.58
CA ALA A 198 -4.07 39.67 82.01
C ALA A 198 -3.29 40.64 82.91
N ILE A 199 -2.19 41.23 82.43
CA ILE A 199 -1.45 42.30 83.12
C ILE A 199 -2.30 43.57 83.17
N GLN A 200 -2.88 44.01 82.05
CA GLN A 200 -3.76 45.18 82.00
C GLN A 200 -4.99 45.02 82.90
N ASP A 201 -5.63 43.84 82.90
CA ASP A 201 -6.75 43.52 83.79
C ASP A 201 -6.34 43.50 85.27
N GLN A 202 -5.06 43.23 85.58
CA GLN A 202 -4.52 43.29 86.94
C GLN A 202 -4.21 44.73 87.35
N GLU A 203 -3.60 45.52 86.46
CA GLU A 203 -3.32 46.95 86.64
C GLU A 203 -4.62 47.72 86.89
N GLN A 204 -5.63 47.59 86.01
CA GLN A 204 -6.96 48.20 86.18
C GLN A 204 -7.64 47.80 87.48
N ARG A 205 -7.56 46.53 87.90
CA ARG A 205 -8.08 46.10 89.20
C ARG A 205 -7.32 46.73 90.35
N SER A 206 -6.00 46.86 90.27
CA SER A 206 -5.21 47.52 91.31
C SER A 206 -5.51 49.02 91.41
N GLU A 207 -5.77 49.70 90.29
CA GLU A 207 -6.25 51.08 90.26
C GLU A 207 -7.65 51.22 90.87
N GLN A 208 -8.59 50.34 90.51
CA GLN A 208 -9.93 50.30 91.11
C GLN A 208 -9.88 50.04 92.63
N PHE A 209 -9.02 49.12 93.09
CA PHE A 209 -8.79 48.90 94.53
C PHE A 209 -8.16 50.11 95.22
N ALA A 210 -7.25 50.83 94.57
CA ALA A 210 -6.65 52.05 95.12
C ALA A 210 -7.67 53.20 95.21
N GLN A 211 -8.51 53.37 94.19
CA GLN A 211 -9.63 54.33 94.20
C GLN A 211 -10.64 53.98 95.29
N PHE A 212 -11.07 52.73 95.39
CA PHE A 212 -11.99 52.28 96.43
C PHE A 212 -11.40 52.45 97.85
N ALA A 213 -10.10 52.18 98.03
CA ALA A 213 -9.42 52.44 99.30
C ALA A 213 -9.39 53.93 99.64
N ALA A 214 -9.16 54.81 98.66
CA ALA A 214 -9.20 56.26 98.85
C ALA A 214 -10.63 56.76 99.17
N ASP A 215 -11.66 56.24 98.50
CA ASP A 215 -13.07 56.56 98.77
C ASP A 215 -13.49 56.13 100.17
N VAL A 216 -13.14 54.90 100.59
CA VAL A 216 -13.39 54.40 101.96
C VAL A 216 -12.65 55.24 102.99
N GLN A 217 -11.40 55.64 102.73
CA GLN A 217 -10.65 56.51 103.62
C GLN A 217 -11.27 57.92 103.71
N GLY A 218 -11.78 58.46 102.59
CA GLY A 218 -12.56 59.69 102.56
C GLY A 218 -13.86 59.59 103.38
N GLN A 219 -14.61 58.49 103.24
CA GLN A 219 -15.81 58.23 104.06
C GLN A 219 -15.48 58.10 105.56
N ILE A 220 -14.35 57.48 105.92
CA ILE A 220 -13.90 57.42 107.32
C ILE A 220 -13.56 58.81 107.85
N GLN A 221 -12.86 59.64 107.06
CA GLN A 221 -12.58 61.03 107.43
C GLN A 221 -13.86 61.84 107.58
N GLN A 222 -14.79 61.74 106.64
CA GLN A 222 -16.08 62.43 106.70
C GLN A 222 -16.90 61.98 107.92
N THR A 223 -17.09 60.68 108.14
CA THR A 223 -17.85 60.19 109.31
C THR A 223 -17.14 60.47 110.64
N SER A 224 -15.81 60.59 110.67
CA SER A 224 -15.09 61.07 111.86
C SER A 224 -15.30 62.56 112.12
N GLY A 225 -15.35 63.39 111.06
CA GLY A 225 -15.70 64.81 111.14
C GLY A 225 -17.15 65.01 111.58
N ASP A 226 -18.09 64.29 110.98
CA ASP A 226 -19.50 64.30 111.36
C ASP A 226 -19.69 63.87 112.82
N ARG A 227 -18.98 62.82 113.27
CA ARG A 227 -18.98 62.41 114.69
C ARG A 227 -18.37 63.46 115.60
N PHE A 228 -17.33 64.19 115.18
CA PHE A 228 -16.74 65.27 115.96
C PHE A 228 -17.74 66.43 116.12
N VAL A 229 -18.37 66.88 115.03
CA VAL A 229 -19.42 67.92 115.06
C VAL A 229 -20.63 67.44 115.88
N MET A 230 -21.03 66.17 115.76
CA MET A 230 -22.12 65.62 116.57
C MET A 230 -21.76 65.54 118.06
N ALA A 231 -20.52 65.19 118.40
CA ALA A 231 -20.03 65.23 119.78
C ALA A 231 -19.93 66.67 120.32
N GLU A 232 -19.55 67.64 119.49
CA GLU A 232 -19.48 69.06 119.85
C GLU A 232 -20.89 69.64 120.10
N THR A 233 -21.87 69.34 119.23
CA THR A 233 -23.28 69.72 119.44
C THR A 233 -23.93 69.00 120.60
N LEU A 234 -23.55 67.75 120.91
CA LEU A 234 -23.99 67.06 122.13
C LEU A 234 -23.34 67.65 123.38
N ASN A 235 -22.07 68.05 123.34
CA ASN A 235 -21.41 68.77 124.43
C ASN A 235 -22.04 70.16 124.66
N GLN A 236 -22.42 70.87 123.59
CA GLN A 236 -23.21 72.11 123.71
C GLN A 236 -24.56 71.82 124.37
N LYS A 237 -25.33 70.83 123.90
CA LYS A 237 -26.61 70.45 124.53
C LYS A 237 -26.45 70.01 126.00
N LEU A 238 -25.36 69.33 126.36
CA LEU A 238 -25.05 68.98 127.74
C LEU A 238 -24.67 70.21 128.57
N SER A 239 -23.88 71.14 128.01
CA SER A 239 -23.59 72.45 128.61
C SER A 239 -24.87 73.23 128.88
N ASP A 240 -25.71 73.37 127.86
CA ASP A 240 -26.99 74.07 127.92
C ASP A 240 -27.89 73.43 128.98
N PHE A 241 -28.06 72.10 128.95
CA PHE A 241 -28.83 71.35 129.94
C PHE A 241 -28.25 71.47 131.36
N HIS A 242 -26.92 71.53 131.53
CA HIS A 242 -26.30 71.82 132.82
C HIS A 242 -26.59 73.26 133.30
N THR A 243 -26.68 74.24 132.40
CA THR A 243 -27.12 75.60 132.77
C THR A 243 -28.61 75.67 133.07
N GLU A 244 -29.43 74.90 132.35
CA GLU A 244 -30.88 74.80 132.53
C GLU A 244 -31.22 74.09 133.85
N LEU A 245 -30.50 73.02 134.22
CA LEU A 245 -30.56 72.40 135.54
C LEU A 245 -30.19 73.37 136.67
N LYS A 246 -29.11 74.14 136.50
CA LYS A 246 -28.71 75.17 137.48
C LYS A 246 -29.79 76.25 137.66
N GLN A 247 -30.47 76.64 136.59
CA GLN A 247 -31.52 77.65 136.64
C GLN A 247 -32.88 77.10 137.11
N SER A 248 -33.21 75.85 136.78
CA SER A 248 -34.54 75.26 137.01
C SER A 248 -34.73 74.67 138.40
N VAL A 249 -33.67 74.27 139.10
CA VAL A 249 -33.83 73.50 140.36
C VAL A 249 -33.43 74.27 141.63
N TRP A 250 -32.49 75.22 141.58
CA TRP A 250 -31.94 75.86 142.80
C TRP A 250 -31.75 77.38 142.72
N GLY A 251 -32.87 78.10 142.64
CA GLY A 251 -32.94 79.47 143.13
C GLY A 251 -33.09 79.50 144.66
N GLY A 252 -31.98 79.63 145.39
CA GLY A 252 -31.97 79.90 146.84
C GLY A 252 -31.13 78.95 147.69
N LEU A 253 -30.23 79.55 148.48
CA LEU A 253 -29.37 78.97 149.53
C LEU A 253 -28.14 78.13 149.11
N ASN A 254 -26.97 78.66 149.52
CA ASN A 254 -25.76 78.03 150.08
C ASN A 254 -25.26 76.63 149.64
N ASP A 255 -23.96 76.60 149.34
CA ASP A 255 -22.92 75.63 149.73
C ASP A 255 -23.05 74.09 149.52
N ALA A 256 -21.88 73.54 149.21
CA ALA A 256 -21.37 72.22 149.62
C ALA A 256 -21.87 70.91 148.95
N VAL A 257 -20.89 70.23 148.32
CA VAL A 257 -20.58 68.79 148.47
C VAL A 257 -21.62 67.74 148.02
N GLY A 258 -21.36 67.17 146.85
CA GLY A 258 -21.08 65.73 146.73
C GLY A 258 -22.16 64.79 146.18
N ALA A 259 -21.71 63.54 145.91
CA ALA A 259 -22.50 62.33 145.65
C ALA A 259 -23.12 62.17 144.22
N VAL A 260 -23.29 60.98 143.60
CA VAL A 260 -22.88 59.59 143.95
C VAL A 260 -23.07 58.61 142.75
N THR A 261 -22.28 57.51 142.69
CA THR A 261 -22.45 56.19 141.98
C THR A 261 -22.82 56.14 140.46
N GLU A 262 -22.92 55.01 139.72
CA GLU A 262 -22.83 53.52 139.89
C GLU A 262 -22.45 52.92 138.49
N VAL A 263 -21.49 51.98 138.25
CA VAL A 263 -21.39 50.52 138.51
C VAL A 263 -21.51 49.60 137.26
N GLN A 264 -20.69 48.53 137.21
CA GLN A 264 -20.72 47.33 136.34
C GLN A 264 -20.40 47.51 134.82
N LYS A 265 -19.85 46.52 134.09
CA LYS A 265 -19.59 45.09 134.40
C LYS A 265 -18.40 44.49 133.62
N GLU A 266 -17.90 43.36 134.11
CA GLU A 266 -17.02 42.42 133.39
C GLU A 266 -17.71 41.80 132.15
N ALA A 267 -16.92 41.41 131.14
CA ALA A 267 -16.80 40.01 130.69
C ALA A 267 -16.06 39.86 129.33
N THR A 268 -14.93 39.16 129.33
CA THR A 268 -14.44 38.36 128.19
C THR A 268 -15.46 37.22 127.91
N PRO A 269 -15.54 36.60 126.70
CA PRO A 269 -14.57 35.53 126.40
C PRO A 269 -14.33 35.16 124.92
N SER A 270 -13.46 34.15 124.77
CA SER A 270 -13.53 33.05 123.80
C SER A 270 -13.07 33.23 122.35
N ILE A 271 -11.86 32.71 122.11
CA ILE A 271 -11.45 31.98 120.90
C ILE A 271 -12.38 30.76 120.71
N PRO A 272 -12.49 30.19 119.49
CA PRO A 272 -12.04 28.80 119.38
C PRO A 272 -11.11 28.55 118.19
N GLU A 273 -10.26 27.55 118.38
CA GLU A 273 -9.18 27.09 117.51
C GLU A 273 -9.57 25.74 116.85
N VAL A 274 -8.63 25.13 116.10
CA VAL A 274 -8.55 23.70 115.72
C VAL A 274 -9.50 23.16 114.60
N PRO A 275 -9.21 21.99 113.96
CA PRO A 275 -9.25 21.86 112.49
C PRO A 275 -10.02 20.63 111.97
N VAL A 276 -10.04 20.37 110.64
CA VAL A 276 -10.24 19.01 110.08
C VAL A 276 -9.45 18.77 108.78
N VAL A 277 -8.77 17.63 108.72
CA VAL A 277 -8.28 16.89 107.53
C VAL A 277 -8.82 15.46 107.75
N PRO A 278 -9.48 14.77 106.77
CA PRO A 278 -8.72 13.96 105.80
C PRO A 278 -9.35 13.64 104.40
N THR A 279 -8.46 13.06 103.58
CA THR A 279 -8.59 12.20 102.38
C THR A 279 -9.61 11.03 102.51
N PRO A 280 -10.01 10.24 101.46
CA PRO A 280 -9.11 9.61 100.44
C PRO A 280 -9.68 9.20 99.03
N MET A 281 -8.83 8.49 98.26
CA MET A 281 -9.13 7.59 97.10
C MET A 281 -9.49 8.22 95.73
N ALA A 282 -9.20 7.59 94.56
CA ALA A 282 -8.20 6.57 94.20
C ALA A 282 -8.04 6.46 92.66
N ASN A 283 -6.94 5.82 92.23
CA ASN A 283 -6.62 5.29 90.90
C ASN A 283 -7.78 5.08 89.89
N VAL A 284 -7.57 5.55 88.65
CA VAL A 284 -7.76 4.71 87.45
C VAL A 284 -6.53 4.85 86.56
N ALA A 285 -6.01 3.71 86.12
CA ALA A 285 -4.73 3.61 85.43
C ALA A 285 -4.82 3.90 83.92
N SER A 286 -3.63 4.05 83.34
CA SER A 286 -3.34 3.91 81.91
C SER A 286 -4.18 2.87 81.16
N ASN A 287 -4.53 3.18 79.91
CA ASN A 287 -4.54 2.14 78.88
C ASN A 287 -4.05 2.67 77.53
N ILE A 288 -2.72 2.59 77.34
CA ILE A 288 -2.14 2.50 76.00
C ILE A 288 -2.59 1.17 75.44
N ASN A 289 -3.41 1.15 74.39
CA ASN A 289 -3.58 -0.08 73.63
C ASN A 289 -3.49 0.19 72.12
N ALA A 290 -2.40 -0.28 71.54
CA ALA A 290 -2.23 -0.32 70.10
C ALA A 290 -3.15 -1.41 69.54
N ASN A 291 -3.89 -1.10 68.47
CA ASN A 291 -4.34 -2.18 67.59
C ASN A 291 -4.02 -1.88 66.12
N ARG A 292 -3.24 -2.80 65.56
CA ARG A 292 -2.48 -2.65 64.33
C ARG A 292 -3.07 -3.63 63.32
N ARG A 293 -3.29 -3.20 62.07
CA ARG A 293 -3.73 -4.03 60.91
C ARG A 293 -5.20 -4.47 61.01
N LYS A 294 -5.99 -4.43 59.93
CA LYS A 294 -5.71 -5.03 58.62
C LYS A 294 -6.31 -4.21 57.47
N ALA A 295 -5.63 -4.25 56.32
CA ALA A 295 -6.20 -3.79 55.06
C ALA A 295 -7.26 -4.77 54.55
N SER A 296 -8.35 -4.25 53.97
CA SER A 296 -9.19 -5.01 53.06
C SER A 296 -9.40 -4.21 51.77
N ARG A 297 -9.08 -4.84 50.63
CA ARG A 297 -9.37 -4.32 49.29
C ARG A 297 -10.85 -4.60 48.99
N PRO A 298 -11.64 -3.65 48.47
CA PRO A 298 -12.82 -4.01 47.70
C PRO A 298 -12.35 -4.81 46.47
N LYS A 299 -12.83 -6.04 46.31
CA LYS A 299 -12.56 -6.84 45.11
C LYS A 299 -13.33 -6.26 43.91
N PRO A 300 -12.77 -6.30 42.69
CA PRO A 300 -13.51 -5.94 41.48
C PRO A 300 -14.64 -6.95 41.22
N LYS A 301 -15.77 -6.47 40.69
CA LYS A 301 -16.85 -7.34 40.22
C LYS A 301 -16.37 -8.17 39.03
N SER A 302 -16.34 -9.49 39.19
CA SER A 302 -16.13 -10.43 38.09
C SER A 302 -17.40 -10.54 37.25
N PHE A 303 -17.39 -10.04 36.02
CA PHE A 303 -18.38 -10.44 35.02
C PHE A 303 -18.05 -11.85 34.53
N ALA A 304 -19.01 -12.77 34.72
CA ALA A 304 -18.86 -14.14 34.30
C ALA A 304 -19.04 -14.29 32.78
N LYS A 305 -18.25 -15.21 32.22
CA LYS A 305 -18.45 -15.86 30.92
C LYS A 305 -19.92 -15.93 30.49
N LYS A 306 -20.21 -15.52 29.25
CA LYS A 306 -21.21 -16.21 28.43
C LYS A 306 -20.49 -16.93 27.30
N VAL A 307 -20.30 -18.24 27.49
CA VAL A 307 -19.98 -19.17 26.41
C VAL A 307 -21.28 -19.43 25.65
N ILE A 308 -21.23 -19.43 24.33
CA ILE A 308 -22.27 -20.03 23.48
C ILE A 308 -21.53 -20.97 22.52
N GLU A 309 -21.88 -22.24 22.60
CA GLU A 309 -21.39 -23.31 21.75
C GLU A 309 -22.23 -23.38 20.46
N THR A 310 -21.57 -23.56 19.32
CA THR A 310 -22.08 -24.34 18.18
C THR A 310 -21.91 -25.84 18.48
N PRO A 311 -22.54 -26.83 17.80
CA PRO A 311 -23.13 -26.86 16.43
C PRO A 311 -24.46 -27.69 16.43
N PRO A 312 -24.85 -28.62 15.49
CA PRO A 312 -24.47 -28.94 14.09
C PRO A 312 -25.68 -29.21 13.13
N VAL A 313 -25.46 -30.02 12.07
CA VAL A 313 -26.39 -30.62 11.05
C VAL A 313 -26.43 -29.83 9.72
N ALA A 314 -25.73 -30.18 8.63
CA ALA A 314 -25.77 -31.38 7.75
C ALA A 314 -27.09 -31.51 6.95
N VAL A 315 -27.13 -31.49 5.61
CA VAL A 315 -26.91 -32.61 4.67
C VAL A 315 -26.91 -32.05 3.20
N PRO A 316 -26.24 -32.68 2.19
CA PRO A 316 -26.06 -32.15 0.81
C PRO A 316 -27.11 -32.74 -0.21
N PRO A 317 -27.20 -32.38 -1.53
CA PRO A 317 -26.23 -32.83 -2.57
C PRO A 317 -26.08 -32.06 -3.95
N LYS A 318 -24.90 -32.26 -4.59
CA LYS A 318 -24.62 -32.48 -6.04
C LYS A 318 -24.60 -31.32 -7.11
N PRO A 319 -23.92 -31.51 -8.28
CA PRO A 319 -23.17 -30.44 -8.96
C PRO A 319 -23.40 -30.23 -10.48
N ILE A 320 -23.23 -28.97 -10.96
CA ILE A 320 -23.11 -28.50 -12.36
C ILE A 320 -22.30 -27.17 -12.33
N GLU A 321 -21.40 -26.76 -13.25
CA GLU A 321 -20.49 -27.46 -14.17
C GLU A 321 -19.31 -26.51 -14.61
N ASN A 322 -18.27 -27.07 -15.24
CA ASN A 322 -17.12 -26.54 -16.00
C ASN A 322 -16.99 -25.02 -16.37
N ALA A 323 -15.92 -24.42 -15.82
CA ALA A 323 -14.86 -23.64 -16.51
C ALA A 323 -15.14 -22.25 -17.19
N PRO A 324 -14.11 -21.38 -17.34
CA PRO A 324 -12.89 -21.20 -16.55
C PRO A 324 -12.71 -19.77 -15.98
N ALA A 325 -11.93 -19.64 -14.91
CA ALA A 325 -11.65 -18.36 -14.26
C ALA A 325 -10.61 -17.49 -15.01
N LYS A 326 -10.85 -16.17 -15.04
CA LYS A 326 -9.77 -15.17 -14.98
C LYS A 326 -9.52 -14.84 -13.50
N MET A 327 -8.28 -15.00 -13.04
CA MET A 327 -7.92 -14.62 -11.67
C MET A 327 -7.75 -13.10 -11.53
N PRO A 328 -8.05 -12.52 -10.35
CA PRO A 328 -7.90 -11.09 -10.08
C PRO A 328 -6.49 -10.70 -9.59
N ASP A 329 -6.28 -9.39 -9.50
CA ASP A 329 -5.13 -8.71 -8.87
C ASP A 329 -4.84 -9.15 -7.42
N VAL A 330 -3.62 -8.80 -6.94
CA VAL A 330 -3.40 -8.16 -5.62
C VAL A 330 -1.93 -7.68 -5.45
N VAL A 331 -1.76 -6.34 -5.50
CA VAL A 331 -1.07 -5.46 -4.49
C VAL A 331 0.45 -5.63 -4.19
N THR A 332 1.28 -4.61 -3.88
CA THR A 332 1.36 -3.13 -4.04
C THR A 332 2.67 -2.68 -3.35
N LYS A 333 3.27 -1.54 -3.76
CA LYS A 333 3.94 -0.45 -2.97
C LYS A 333 4.92 0.30 -3.89
N VAL A 334 4.99 1.63 -3.94
CA VAL A 334 4.88 2.71 -2.91
C VAL A 334 4.14 3.89 -3.58
N ASN A 335 2.94 4.30 -3.14
CA ASN A 335 2.64 5.31 -2.09
C ASN A 335 2.77 6.78 -2.55
N GLU A 336 1.68 7.40 -3.02
CA GLU A 336 1.37 8.82 -2.75
C GLU A 336 -0.11 9.18 -3.07
N VAL A 337 -0.73 9.89 -2.11
CA VAL A 337 -1.84 10.86 -2.18
C VAL A 337 -2.92 10.73 -3.29
N LEU A 338 -4.17 10.44 -2.88
CA LEU A 338 -5.36 10.91 -3.63
C LEU A 338 -5.44 12.43 -3.55
N PRO A 339 -5.72 13.08 -4.67
CA PRO A 339 -6.86 14.01 -4.69
C PRO A 339 -7.86 13.68 -5.79
N ASP A 340 -9.07 14.17 -5.57
CA ASP A 340 -10.27 14.08 -6.39
C ASP A 340 -10.13 14.30 -7.91
N VAL A 341 -10.98 13.57 -8.64
CA VAL A 341 -11.65 13.97 -9.90
C VAL A 341 -10.76 14.32 -11.13
N PRO A 342 -10.68 13.44 -12.16
CA PRO A 342 -10.06 13.77 -13.43
C PRO A 342 -11.04 14.48 -14.39
N VAL A 343 -11.24 15.79 -14.20
CA VAL A 343 -11.95 16.68 -15.17
C VAL A 343 -10.95 17.59 -15.90
N LYS A 344 -9.69 17.15 -16.04
CA LYS A 344 -8.57 17.95 -16.61
C LYS A 344 -7.61 17.19 -17.53
N SER A 345 -7.94 15.98 -17.98
CA SER A 345 -7.14 15.23 -18.97
C SER A 345 -7.45 15.65 -20.41
N VAL A 346 -8.72 15.94 -20.72
CA VAL A 346 -9.23 16.24 -22.07
C VAL A 346 -8.42 17.33 -22.76
N ASN A 347 -8.26 18.51 -22.14
CA ASN A 347 -7.50 19.63 -22.71
C ASN A 347 -6.04 19.28 -23.08
N LYS A 348 -5.40 18.31 -22.42
CA LYS A 348 -4.01 17.92 -22.75
C LYS A 348 -3.94 17.07 -24.01
N VAL A 349 -4.96 16.25 -24.26
CA VAL A 349 -5.08 15.43 -25.46
C VAL A 349 -5.41 16.33 -26.66
N GLU A 350 -6.35 17.26 -26.49
CA GLU A 350 -6.72 18.25 -27.52
C GLU A 350 -5.55 19.17 -27.90
N GLN A 351 -4.79 19.66 -26.91
CA GLN A 351 -3.57 20.44 -27.15
C GLN A 351 -2.52 19.65 -27.92
N PHE A 352 -2.25 18.39 -27.54
CA PHE A 352 -1.34 17.53 -28.28
C PHE A 352 -1.79 17.29 -29.73
N ILE A 353 -3.09 17.10 -29.97
CA ILE A 353 -3.64 16.95 -31.33
C ILE A 353 -3.41 18.24 -32.13
N HIS A 354 -3.70 19.41 -31.57
CA HIS A 354 -3.42 20.69 -32.23
C HIS A 354 -1.93 20.89 -32.54
N ASP A 355 -1.04 20.62 -31.57
CA ASP A 355 0.40 20.76 -31.74
C ASP A 355 0.94 19.77 -32.78
N TYR A 356 0.46 18.52 -32.80
CA TYR A 356 0.84 17.54 -33.82
C TYR A 356 0.39 17.98 -35.22
N VAL A 357 -0.85 18.43 -35.36
CA VAL A 357 -1.40 18.91 -36.64
C VAL A 357 -0.67 20.17 -37.13
N ALA A 358 -0.30 21.09 -36.24
CA ALA A 358 0.47 22.29 -36.57
C ALA A 358 1.93 21.99 -36.97
N ASN A 359 2.51 20.89 -36.48
CA ASN A 359 3.87 20.46 -36.81
C ASN A 359 3.96 19.57 -38.06
N LEU A 360 2.83 19.20 -38.69
CA LEU A 360 2.84 18.51 -39.98
C LEU A 360 3.28 19.48 -41.09
N ALA A 361 4.40 19.19 -41.73
CA ALA A 361 5.05 20.05 -42.72
C ALA A 361 4.19 20.45 -43.94
N ASP A 362 3.11 19.70 -44.20
CA ASP A 362 2.16 19.95 -45.31
C ASP A 362 1.01 20.92 -44.95
N GLY A 363 0.91 21.36 -43.69
CA GLY A 363 -0.19 22.25 -43.25
C GLY A 363 -1.59 21.61 -43.32
N LYS A 364 -1.68 20.28 -43.25
CA LYS A 364 -2.93 19.51 -43.32
C LYS A 364 -3.92 19.98 -42.25
N THR A 365 -5.18 20.16 -42.61
CA THR A 365 -6.24 20.47 -41.63
C THR A 365 -6.64 19.23 -40.83
N LEU A 366 -7.26 19.42 -39.66
CA LEU A 366 -7.66 18.29 -38.79
C LEU A 366 -8.51 17.24 -39.54
N LEU A 367 -9.44 17.69 -40.38
CA LEU A 367 -10.29 16.82 -41.22
C LEU A 367 -9.47 15.99 -42.24
N GLN A 368 -8.39 16.56 -42.80
CA GLN A 368 -7.50 15.84 -43.70
C GLN A 368 -6.67 14.79 -42.95
N VAL A 369 -6.19 15.12 -41.75
CA VAL A 369 -5.47 14.17 -40.88
C VAL A 369 -6.38 12.99 -40.50
N ILE A 370 -7.66 13.23 -40.19
CA ILE A 370 -8.64 12.16 -39.93
C ILE A 370 -8.88 11.27 -41.16
N SER A 371 -8.88 11.85 -42.36
CA SER A 371 -9.07 11.09 -43.61
C SER A 371 -7.87 10.22 -44.00
N ASP A 372 -6.67 10.54 -43.49
CA ASP A 372 -5.41 9.90 -43.82
C ASP A 372 -5.01 8.89 -42.72
N ARG A 373 -5.43 7.64 -42.92
CA ARG A 373 -5.30 6.52 -41.96
C ARG A 373 -3.90 6.36 -41.37
N ASP A 374 -2.85 6.57 -42.16
CA ASP A 374 -1.48 6.37 -41.69
C ASP A 374 -1.02 7.53 -40.80
N THR A 375 -1.50 8.75 -41.05
CA THR A 375 -1.27 9.88 -40.12
C THR A 375 -2.04 9.74 -38.81
N VAL A 376 -3.30 9.26 -38.83
CA VAL A 376 -4.04 8.92 -37.59
C VAL A 376 -3.27 7.86 -36.80
N ARG A 377 -2.76 6.82 -37.47
CA ARG A 377 -2.01 5.76 -36.81
C ARG A 377 -0.74 6.25 -36.12
N ASP A 378 0.01 7.16 -36.76
CA ASP A 378 1.20 7.76 -36.17
C ASP A 378 0.84 8.71 -35.02
N LEU A 379 -0.18 9.57 -35.17
CA LEU A 379 -0.71 10.42 -34.10
C LEU A 379 -1.12 9.60 -32.86
N LEU A 380 -1.85 8.49 -33.04
CA LEU A 380 -2.24 7.61 -31.94
C LEU A 380 -1.03 6.92 -31.27
N ALA A 381 -0.02 6.51 -32.06
CA ALA A 381 1.18 5.88 -31.52
C ALA A 381 2.07 6.88 -30.77
N GLN A 382 2.26 8.09 -31.29
CA GLN A 382 3.05 9.13 -30.64
C GLN A 382 2.32 9.69 -29.41
N GLY A 383 1.02 9.97 -29.52
CA GLY A 383 0.22 10.45 -28.40
C GLY A 383 0.14 9.46 -27.25
N ALA A 384 -0.05 8.16 -27.52
CA ALA A 384 -0.06 7.14 -26.47
C ALA A 384 1.30 7.04 -25.75
N ASN A 385 2.41 7.15 -26.49
CA ASN A 385 3.76 7.13 -25.91
C ASN A 385 4.11 8.41 -25.12
N GLN A 386 3.71 9.59 -25.60
CA GLN A 386 4.05 10.87 -24.96
C GLN A 386 3.14 11.20 -23.78
N LEU A 387 1.82 11.03 -23.93
CA LEU A 387 0.84 11.36 -22.90
C LEU A 387 0.63 10.23 -21.88
N LYS A 388 1.03 8.98 -22.20
CA LYS A 388 0.72 7.77 -21.43
C LYS A 388 -0.79 7.54 -21.22
N VAL A 389 -1.55 7.91 -22.24
CA VAL A 389 -3.01 7.77 -22.32
C VAL A 389 -3.33 6.65 -23.32
N ASP A 390 -4.42 5.91 -23.13
CA ASP A 390 -4.80 4.85 -24.05
C ASP A 390 -5.14 5.43 -25.45
N PRO A 391 -4.74 4.78 -26.55
CA PRO A 391 -4.98 5.30 -27.90
C PRO A 391 -6.47 5.47 -28.23
N SER A 392 -7.36 4.73 -27.54
CA SER A 392 -8.81 4.91 -27.65
C SER A 392 -9.28 6.30 -27.21
N ASP A 393 -8.70 6.86 -26.14
CA ASP A 393 -9.10 8.18 -25.63
C ASP A 393 -8.63 9.30 -26.56
N ILE A 394 -7.46 9.11 -27.18
CA ILE A 394 -6.90 10.03 -28.18
C ILE A 394 -7.75 9.99 -29.46
N LEU A 395 -8.19 8.81 -29.89
CA LEU A 395 -9.11 8.67 -31.02
C LEU A 395 -10.48 9.31 -30.72
N ASN A 396 -11.01 9.13 -29.52
CA ASN A 396 -12.28 9.74 -29.10
C ASN A 396 -12.19 11.27 -29.06
N ALA A 397 -11.10 11.84 -28.54
CA ALA A 397 -10.86 13.29 -28.57
C ALA A 397 -10.72 13.82 -30.00
N LEU A 398 -9.97 13.12 -30.86
CA LEU A 398 -9.81 13.47 -32.28
C LEU A 398 -11.16 13.50 -33.02
N LEU A 399 -12.04 12.53 -32.76
CA LEU A 399 -13.40 12.50 -33.31
C LEU A 399 -14.28 13.62 -32.75
N GLN A 400 -14.24 13.89 -31.45
CA GLN A 400 -14.99 15.01 -30.84
C GLN A 400 -14.56 16.37 -31.39
N MET A 401 -13.27 16.59 -31.61
CA MET A 401 -12.76 17.80 -32.25
C MET A 401 -13.21 17.90 -33.72
N ALA A 402 -13.33 16.77 -34.43
CA ALA A 402 -13.85 16.73 -35.80
C ALA A 402 -15.34 17.12 -35.86
N GLU A 403 -16.15 16.53 -34.99
CA GLU A 403 -17.59 16.80 -34.88
C GLU A 403 -17.86 18.24 -34.41
N GLY A 404 -17.02 18.77 -33.51
CA GLY A 404 -17.07 20.17 -33.07
C GLY A 404 -16.74 21.18 -34.18
N ILE A 405 -15.90 20.80 -35.16
CA ILE A 405 -15.64 21.62 -36.35
C ILE A 405 -16.78 21.47 -37.37
N ALA A 406 -17.27 20.25 -37.60
CA ALA A 406 -18.36 19.97 -38.54
C ALA A 406 -19.74 20.51 -38.11
N SER A 407 -19.90 20.90 -36.85
CA SER A 407 -21.12 21.52 -36.30
C SER A 407 -21.07 23.05 -36.22
N ASN A 408 -19.93 23.67 -36.56
CA ASN A 408 -19.73 25.12 -36.62
C ASN A 408 -19.44 25.64 -38.04
N ALA A 409 -19.69 24.81 -39.06
CA ALA A 409 -19.60 25.11 -40.50
C ALA A 409 -20.97 24.94 -41.17
#